data_AF-A0A1S4DDU3-F1
#
_entry.id   AF-A0A1S4DDU3-F1
#
_cell.length_a   1.000
_cell.length_b   1.000
_cell.length_c   1.000
_cell.angle_alpha   90.00
_cell.angle_beta   90.00
_cell.angle_gamma   90.00
#
_symmetry.space_group_name_H-M   'P 1'
#
loop_
_entity.id
_entity.type
_entity.pdbx_description
1 polymer ?
#
loop_
_entity_poly.entity_id
_entity_poly.type
_entity_poly.pdbx_seq_one_letter_code
_entity_poly.pdbx_strand_id
1 'polypeptide(L)'
;MYIEKNVFDNIFNTVMNVKGKTKDNAKSIADLKIFCHRPELHQDESSKKYPKACYMLEKNAKEVLCKWLQELRFPNGYVSNMGRCVDMNKLKLFGMKSHDCHVFMQLLISIAFRELLPRNVWQPLTELSLFFKDLTATALTEEHMAQLEKDIPHTSCKLERIFPPSFWDPMEHLPIHLAYEARLASPVQGRWMFPYERYLLKLKNKVKNKNKVEGSICNAYLVEEASSFCAHYFKSHVSTRHRKVPRNSDDCRVGGDKYPEMLSIFKHAGRSFGKKKPRRLDDKEYHAARTYVLLNCDEVKPYIRHMILHRALAIKS
;
A
#
# COMPACT_ATOMS: atom_id res chain seq x y z
N MET A 1 -4.98 13.31 -6.85
CA MET A 1 -5.21 12.46 -5.66
C MET A 1 -6.22 11.33 -5.91
N TYR A 2 -7.29 11.56 -6.69
CA TYR A 2 -8.21 10.48 -7.06
C TYR A 2 -7.70 9.58 -8.19
N ILE A 3 -6.71 10.03 -8.99
CA ILE A 3 -6.13 9.26 -10.09
C ILE A 3 -5.65 7.90 -9.60
N GLU A 4 -4.70 7.86 -8.67
CA GLU A 4 -4.13 6.61 -8.17
C GLU A 4 -5.18 5.70 -7.51
N LYS A 5 -6.13 6.28 -6.76
CA LYS A 5 -7.25 5.52 -6.20
C LYS A 5 -8.15 4.93 -7.30
N ASN A 6 -8.47 5.70 -8.33
CA ASN A 6 -9.35 5.28 -9.41
C ASN A 6 -8.67 4.18 -10.24
N VAL A 7 -7.40 4.36 -10.59
CA VAL A 7 -6.56 3.35 -11.24
C VAL A 7 -6.50 2.08 -10.39
N PHE A 8 -6.22 2.20 -9.09
CA PHE A 8 -6.24 1.06 -8.16
C PHE A 8 -7.60 0.35 -8.14
N ASP A 9 -8.70 1.11 -7.99
CA ASP A 9 -10.05 0.54 -7.95
C ASP A 9 -10.38 -0.18 -9.26
N ASN A 10 -10.02 0.40 -10.41
CA ASN A 10 -10.24 -0.19 -11.72
C ASN A 10 -9.42 -1.48 -11.90
N ILE A 11 -8.13 -1.49 -11.54
CA ILE A 11 -7.27 -2.68 -11.55
C ILE A 11 -7.87 -3.76 -10.65
N PHE A 12 -8.11 -3.42 -9.38
CA PHE A 12 -8.51 -4.39 -8.38
C PHE A 12 -9.90 -4.97 -8.68
N ASN A 13 -10.88 -4.14 -9.06
CA ASN A 13 -12.22 -4.62 -9.38
C ASN A 13 -12.25 -5.46 -10.66
N THR A 14 -11.38 -5.19 -11.63
CA THR A 14 -11.28 -5.96 -12.87
C THR A 14 -10.61 -7.31 -12.63
N VAL A 15 -9.46 -7.33 -11.92
CA VAL A 15 -8.74 -8.55 -11.54
C VAL A 15 -9.60 -9.46 -10.65
N MET A 16 -10.34 -8.88 -9.70
CA MET A 16 -11.27 -9.61 -8.83
C MET A 16 -12.62 -9.89 -9.49
N ASN A 17 -12.87 -9.42 -10.71
CA ASN A 17 -14.14 -9.53 -11.43
C ASN A 17 -15.36 -9.20 -10.53
N VAL A 18 -15.35 -8.01 -9.92
CA VAL A 18 -16.40 -7.57 -8.99
C VAL A 18 -17.63 -7.13 -9.79
N LYS A 19 -18.76 -7.81 -9.58
CA LYS A 19 -20.03 -7.51 -10.27
C LYS A 19 -20.41 -6.03 -10.14
N GLY A 20 -20.66 -5.38 -11.27
CA GLY A 20 -21.04 -3.97 -11.37
C GLY A 20 -19.90 -2.96 -11.22
N LYS A 21 -18.66 -3.42 -11.01
CA LYS A 21 -17.46 -2.56 -10.90
C LYS A 21 -16.31 -3.00 -11.82
N THR A 22 -16.29 -4.26 -12.24
CA THR A 22 -15.33 -4.75 -13.23
C THR A 22 -15.44 -3.95 -14.52
N LYS A 23 -14.29 -3.63 -15.11
CA LYS A 23 -14.24 -3.04 -16.44
C LYS A 23 -14.52 -4.09 -17.52
N ASP A 24 -14.19 -5.35 -17.27
CA ASP A 24 -14.51 -6.44 -18.17
C ASP A 24 -16.01 -6.81 -18.13
N ASN A 25 -16.79 -6.16 -18.98
CA ASN A 25 -18.24 -6.31 -19.08
C ASN A 25 -18.64 -6.67 -20.53
N ALA A 26 -19.89 -7.10 -20.73
CA ALA A 26 -20.36 -7.56 -22.04
C ALA A 26 -20.17 -6.54 -23.17
N LYS A 27 -20.31 -5.23 -22.89
CA LYS A 27 -20.06 -4.18 -23.87
C LYS A 27 -18.58 -4.12 -24.23
N SER A 28 -17.71 -4.17 -23.23
CA SER A 28 -16.28 -4.19 -23.45
C SER A 28 -15.81 -5.42 -24.24
N ILE A 29 -16.49 -6.56 -24.11
CA ILE A 29 -16.20 -7.76 -24.91
C ILE A 29 -16.68 -7.60 -26.35
N ALA A 30 -17.80 -6.91 -26.58
CA ALA A 30 -18.22 -6.54 -27.93
C ALA A 30 -17.21 -5.58 -28.58
N ASP A 31 -16.74 -4.58 -27.82
CA ASP A 31 -15.69 -3.65 -28.26
C ASP A 31 -14.37 -4.39 -28.54
N LEU A 32 -14.00 -5.39 -27.72
CA LEU A 32 -12.84 -6.24 -27.96
C LEU A 32 -12.90 -6.87 -29.36
N LYS A 33 -14.05 -7.41 -29.78
CA LYS A 33 -14.22 -8.05 -31.11
C LYS A 33 -14.00 -7.07 -32.26
N ILE A 34 -14.24 -5.78 -32.05
CA ILE A 34 -14.14 -4.73 -33.07
C ILE A 34 -12.73 -4.13 -33.08
N PHE A 35 -12.19 -3.78 -31.92
CA PHE A 35 -10.97 -2.97 -31.80
C PHE A 35 -9.72 -3.76 -31.43
N CYS A 36 -9.84 -5.00 -30.95
CA CYS A 36 -8.72 -5.80 -30.48
C CYS A 36 -8.67 -7.17 -31.17
N HIS A 37 -7.49 -7.57 -31.64
CA HIS A 37 -7.28 -8.90 -32.19
C HIS A 37 -7.00 -9.92 -31.07
N ARG A 38 -8.04 -10.27 -30.29
CA ARG A 38 -7.98 -11.22 -29.16
C ARG A 38 -9.12 -12.26 -29.21
N PRO A 39 -9.13 -13.14 -30.23
CA PRO A 39 -10.23 -14.10 -30.42
C PRO A 39 -10.43 -15.05 -29.23
N GLU A 40 -9.39 -15.31 -28.45
CA GLU A 40 -9.43 -16.12 -27.24
C GLU A 40 -10.29 -15.54 -26.10
N LEU A 41 -10.62 -14.23 -26.18
CA LEU A 41 -11.49 -13.54 -25.22
C LEU A 41 -12.91 -13.33 -25.74
N HIS A 42 -13.21 -13.72 -26.98
CA HIS A 42 -14.54 -13.56 -27.56
C HIS A 42 -15.56 -14.49 -26.92
N GLN A 43 -16.83 -14.07 -26.90
CA GLN A 43 -17.92 -14.94 -26.47
C GLN A 43 -17.98 -16.17 -27.37
N ASP A 44 -18.07 -17.34 -26.75
CA ASP A 44 -18.30 -18.58 -27.48
C ASP A 44 -19.74 -18.59 -28.02
N GLU A 45 -19.88 -18.68 -29.34
CA GLU A 45 -21.17 -18.65 -30.04
C GLU A 45 -22.06 -19.85 -29.69
N SER A 46 -21.46 -20.98 -29.30
CA SER A 46 -22.19 -22.21 -28.97
C SER A 46 -22.70 -22.19 -27.53
N SER A 47 -21.81 -21.91 -26.57
CA SER A 47 -22.17 -21.94 -25.14
C SER A 47 -22.74 -20.61 -24.62
N LYS A 48 -22.64 -19.53 -25.41
CA LYS A 48 -22.89 -18.13 -25.02
C LYS A 48 -22.13 -17.69 -23.76
N LYS A 49 -21.10 -18.43 -23.36
CA LYS A 49 -20.25 -18.09 -22.21
C LYS A 49 -19.08 -17.24 -22.65
N TYR A 50 -18.63 -16.37 -21.76
CA TYR A 50 -17.41 -15.61 -21.95
C TYR A 50 -16.23 -16.43 -21.42
N PRO A 51 -15.16 -16.60 -22.20
CA PRO A 51 -13.94 -17.25 -21.74
C PRO A 51 -13.33 -16.43 -20.60
N LYS A 52 -12.59 -17.13 -19.74
CA LYS A 52 -11.95 -16.48 -18.61
C LYS A 52 -10.70 -15.74 -19.08
N ALA A 53 -10.68 -14.43 -18.84
CA ALA A 53 -9.50 -13.63 -19.15
C ALA A 53 -8.30 -13.95 -18.24
N CYS A 54 -7.09 -13.86 -18.78
CA CYS A 54 -5.84 -14.18 -18.07
C CYS A 54 -5.56 -13.26 -16.87
N TYR A 55 -6.16 -12.07 -16.84
CA TYR A 55 -6.05 -11.10 -15.75
C TYR A 55 -7.09 -11.32 -14.63
N MET A 56 -8.05 -12.24 -14.79
CA MET A 56 -9.05 -12.52 -13.76
C MET A 56 -8.63 -13.64 -12.81
N LEU A 57 -8.77 -13.40 -11.51
CA LEU A 57 -8.50 -14.42 -10.50
C LEU A 57 -9.58 -15.50 -10.46
N GLU A 58 -9.13 -16.74 -10.26
CA GLU A 58 -9.95 -17.89 -9.85
C GLU A 58 -10.62 -17.62 -8.50
N LYS A 59 -11.72 -18.32 -8.19
CA LYS A 59 -12.33 -18.24 -6.86
C LYS A 59 -11.33 -18.57 -5.74
N ASN A 60 -10.56 -19.65 -5.91
CA ASN A 60 -9.55 -20.08 -4.92
C ASN A 60 -8.46 -19.01 -4.73
N ALA A 61 -7.98 -18.39 -5.82
CA ALA A 61 -7.00 -17.31 -5.75
C ALA A 61 -7.55 -16.05 -5.05
N LYS A 62 -8.83 -15.70 -5.28
CA LYS A 62 -9.50 -14.61 -4.56
C LYS A 62 -9.60 -14.90 -3.06
N GLU A 63 -9.92 -16.13 -2.67
CA GLU A 63 -9.96 -16.53 -1.26
C GLU A 63 -8.60 -16.42 -0.57
N VAL A 64 -7.53 -16.87 -1.23
CA VAL A 64 -6.16 -16.73 -0.74
C VAL A 64 -5.81 -15.25 -0.54
N LEU A 65 -6.08 -14.42 -1.54
CA LEU A 65 -5.80 -12.99 -1.47
C LEU A 65 -6.59 -12.31 -0.34
N CYS A 66 -7.89 -12.57 -0.24
CA CYS A 66 -8.75 -11.97 0.77
C CYS A 66 -8.36 -12.40 2.20
N LYS A 67 -8.00 -13.68 2.41
CA LYS A 67 -7.49 -14.16 3.71
C LYS A 67 -6.18 -13.47 4.08
N TRP A 68 -5.23 -13.40 3.14
CA TRP A 68 -3.97 -12.69 3.34
C TRP A 68 -4.20 -11.22 3.72
N LEU A 69 -5.12 -10.51 3.05
CA LEU A 69 -5.47 -9.13 3.39
C LEU A 69 -6.14 -8.98 4.77
N GLN A 70 -6.90 -9.97 5.24
CA GLN A 70 -7.47 -9.96 6.60
C GLN A 70 -6.41 -10.10 7.69
N GLU A 71 -5.38 -10.89 7.40
CA GLU A 71 -4.28 -11.17 8.32
C GLU A 71 -3.18 -10.10 8.27
N LEU A 72 -3.10 -9.35 7.17
CA LEU A 72 -2.10 -8.31 6.96
C LEU A 72 -2.10 -7.28 8.10
N ARG A 73 -0.91 -6.97 8.62
CA ARG A 73 -0.68 -5.99 9.69
C ARG A 73 0.38 -5.00 9.25
N PHE A 74 0.18 -3.75 9.64
CA PHE A 74 1.10 -2.66 9.38
C PHE A 74 1.50 -1.98 10.69
N PRO A 75 2.62 -1.24 10.70
CA PRO A 75 2.96 -0.35 11.80
C PRO A 75 1.76 0.55 12.16
N ASN A 76 1.56 0.77 13.46
CA ASN A 76 0.44 1.56 13.94
C ASN A 76 0.49 2.98 13.33
N GLY A 77 -0.64 3.48 12.84
CA GLY A 77 -0.73 4.80 12.21
C GLY A 77 -0.24 4.88 10.77
N TYR A 78 0.32 3.81 10.20
CA TYR A 78 0.76 3.80 8.80
C TYR A 78 -0.43 3.69 7.83
N VAL A 79 -1.29 2.70 8.00
CA VAL A 79 -2.48 2.49 7.16
C VAL A 79 -3.65 2.02 8.03
N SER A 80 -4.89 2.17 7.53
CA SER A 80 -6.04 1.66 8.26
C SER A 80 -6.03 0.11 8.27
N ASN A 81 -6.78 -0.50 9.18
CA ASN A 81 -6.87 -1.97 9.22
C ASN A 81 -7.61 -2.47 7.98
N MET A 82 -6.86 -2.81 6.92
CA MET A 82 -7.37 -3.28 5.63
C MET A 82 -8.23 -4.54 5.75
N GLY A 83 -8.02 -5.37 6.79
CA GLY A 83 -8.84 -6.55 7.03
C GLY A 83 -10.31 -6.22 7.29
N ARG A 84 -10.63 -4.99 7.76
CA ARG A 84 -12.02 -4.52 7.90
C ARG A 84 -12.69 -4.19 6.58
N CYS A 85 -11.91 -4.02 5.51
CA CYS A 85 -12.39 -3.73 4.17
C CYS A 85 -12.64 -5.00 3.36
N VAL A 86 -12.38 -6.20 3.90
CA VAL A 86 -12.54 -7.47 3.19
C VAL A 86 -13.91 -8.07 3.47
N ASP A 87 -14.68 -8.33 2.42
CA ASP A 87 -15.92 -9.13 2.47
C ASP A 87 -15.60 -10.54 1.97
N MET A 88 -15.48 -11.50 2.91
CA MET A 88 -15.18 -12.90 2.59
C MET A 88 -16.34 -13.63 1.93
N ASN A 89 -17.58 -13.18 2.13
CA ASN A 89 -18.74 -13.83 1.52
C ASN A 89 -18.81 -13.49 0.02
N LYS A 90 -18.46 -12.25 -0.33
CA LYS A 90 -18.48 -11.76 -1.72
C LYS A 90 -17.10 -11.71 -2.38
N LEU A 91 -16.04 -12.09 -1.66
CA LEU A 91 -14.64 -12.06 -2.09
C LEU A 91 -14.26 -10.73 -2.76
N LYS A 92 -14.54 -9.62 -2.09
CA LYS A 92 -14.31 -8.27 -2.60
C LYS A 92 -13.84 -7.33 -1.51
N LEU A 93 -13.29 -6.19 -1.93
CA LEU A 93 -12.99 -5.09 -1.02
C LEU A 93 -14.10 -4.03 -1.03
N PHE A 94 -14.31 -3.40 0.12
CA PHE A 94 -15.26 -2.31 0.30
C PHE A 94 -14.75 -1.27 1.31
N GLY A 95 -15.16 -0.02 1.13
CA GLY A 95 -14.87 1.04 2.11
C GLY A 95 -13.39 1.36 2.31
N MET A 96 -12.51 0.98 1.37
CA MET A 96 -11.11 1.39 1.41
C MET A 96 -11.00 2.90 1.25
N LYS A 97 -10.15 3.53 2.07
CA LYS A 97 -9.85 4.95 1.94
C LYS A 97 -8.81 5.16 0.86
N SER A 98 -8.77 6.36 0.28
CA SER A 98 -7.79 6.74 -0.73
C SER A 98 -6.34 6.47 -0.31
N HIS A 99 -6.00 6.71 0.96
CA HIS A 99 -4.68 6.39 1.51
C HIS A 99 -4.40 4.89 1.58
N ASP A 100 -5.40 4.06 1.87
CA ASP A 100 -5.24 2.61 1.92
C ASP A 100 -5.01 2.06 0.49
N CYS A 101 -5.74 2.59 -0.50
CA CYS A 101 -5.54 2.29 -1.92
C CYS A 101 -4.13 2.69 -2.40
N HIS A 102 -3.66 3.87 -1.99
CA HIS A 102 -2.31 4.37 -2.28
C HIS A 102 -1.21 3.43 -1.75
N VAL A 103 -1.29 3.05 -0.46
CA VAL A 103 -0.35 2.07 0.13
C VAL A 103 -0.40 0.74 -0.61
N PHE A 104 -1.59 0.30 -1.02
CA PHE A 104 -1.73 -0.94 -1.79
C PHE A 104 -1.07 -0.82 -3.16
N MET A 105 -1.36 0.26 -3.89
CA MET A 105 -0.85 0.51 -5.24
C MET A 105 0.68 0.51 -5.27
N GLN A 106 1.33 1.11 -4.26
CA GLN A 106 2.78 1.29 -4.25
C GLN A 106 3.58 0.13 -3.69
N LEU A 107 3.00 -0.61 -2.75
CA LEU A 107 3.73 -1.62 -1.99
C LEU A 107 3.16 -3.02 -2.16
N LEU A 108 1.84 -3.14 -2.25
CA LEU A 108 1.19 -4.45 -2.17
C LEU A 108 0.87 -5.03 -3.54
N ILE A 109 0.65 -4.27 -4.61
CA ILE A 109 0.30 -4.84 -5.93
C ILE A 109 1.33 -5.88 -6.39
N SER A 110 2.62 -5.54 -6.29
CA SER A 110 3.71 -6.43 -6.70
C SER A 110 3.79 -7.70 -5.87
N ILE A 111 3.36 -7.68 -4.61
CA ILE A 111 3.38 -8.83 -3.69
C ILE A 111 2.08 -9.64 -3.82
N ALA A 112 0.95 -8.96 -3.78
CA ALA A 112 -0.40 -9.52 -3.75
C ALA A 112 -0.68 -10.39 -4.97
N PHE A 113 -0.19 -10.00 -6.14
CA PHE A 113 -0.52 -10.69 -7.40
C PHE A 113 0.59 -11.61 -7.92
N ARG A 114 1.77 -11.64 -7.29
CA ARG A 114 2.96 -12.35 -7.81
C ARG A 114 2.72 -13.83 -8.12
N GLU A 115 2.10 -14.53 -7.18
CA GLU A 115 1.82 -15.97 -7.28
C GLU A 115 0.39 -16.24 -7.78
N LEU A 116 -0.41 -15.20 -8.01
CA LEU A 116 -1.84 -15.32 -8.35
C LEU A 116 -2.14 -14.99 -9.82
N LEU A 117 -1.30 -14.17 -10.46
CA LEU A 117 -1.46 -13.77 -11.85
C LEU A 117 -0.32 -14.31 -12.73
N PRO A 118 -0.60 -14.62 -14.00
CA PRO A 118 0.45 -14.92 -14.98
C PRO A 118 1.49 -13.80 -15.07
N ARG A 119 2.74 -14.16 -15.36
CA ARG A 119 3.86 -13.21 -15.41
C ARG A 119 3.63 -12.06 -16.38
N ASN A 120 2.98 -12.32 -17.51
CA ASN A 120 2.65 -11.29 -18.51
C ASN A 120 1.63 -10.26 -18.00
N VAL A 121 0.84 -10.57 -16.96
CA VAL A 121 -0.11 -9.63 -16.32
C VAL A 121 0.54 -8.98 -15.10
N TRP A 122 1.20 -9.77 -14.26
CA TRP A 122 1.82 -9.30 -13.03
C TRP A 122 2.94 -8.28 -13.28
N GLN A 123 3.76 -8.48 -14.32
CA GLN A 123 4.90 -7.62 -14.57
C GLN A 123 4.48 -6.17 -14.92
N PRO A 124 3.57 -5.92 -15.87
CA PRO A 124 3.09 -4.55 -16.14
C PRO A 124 2.39 -3.89 -14.94
N LEU A 125 1.64 -4.66 -14.14
CA LEU A 125 1.04 -4.15 -12.90
C LEU A 125 2.12 -3.74 -11.88
N THR A 126 3.22 -4.49 -11.82
CA THR A 126 4.36 -4.18 -10.96
C THR A 126 5.12 -2.96 -11.46
N GLU A 127 5.33 -2.81 -12.78
CA GLU A 127 5.92 -1.61 -13.37
C GLU A 127 5.09 -0.36 -13.02
N LEU A 128 3.76 -0.43 -13.14
CA LEU A 128 2.87 0.67 -12.74
C LEU A 128 2.92 0.95 -11.24
N SER A 129 2.98 -0.09 -10.40
CA SER A 129 3.14 0.02 -8.94
C SER A 129 4.44 0.76 -8.58
N LEU A 130 5.55 0.39 -9.22
CA LEU A 130 6.85 1.03 -9.05
C LEU A 130 6.85 2.47 -9.53
N PHE A 131 6.19 2.77 -10.66
CA PHE A 131 6.01 4.14 -11.12
C PHE A 131 5.36 5.02 -10.04
N PHE A 132 4.23 4.59 -9.46
CA PHE A 132 3.59 5.36 -8.39
C PHE A 132 4.44 5.45 -7.13
N LYS A 133 5.18 4.40 -6.79
CA LYS A 133 6.12 4.42 -5.66
C LYS A 133 7.21 5.48 -5.87
N ASP A 134 7.84 5.50 -7.03
CA ASP A 134 8.95 6.40 -7.34
C ASP A 134 8.49 7.85 -7.50
N LEU A 135 7.35 8.06 -8.16
CA LEU A 135 6.70 9.36 -8.29
C LEU A 135 6.47 10.03 -6.92
N THR A 136 6.30 9.23 -5.88
CA THR A 136 5.91 9.67 -4.53
C THR A 136 7.03 9.50 -3.51
N ALA A 137 8.26 9.34 -3.99
CA ALA A 137 9.44 9.38 -3.16
C ALA A 137 9.63 10.78 -2.54
N THR A 138 10.16 10.83 -1.31
CA THR A 138 10.32 12.08 -0.54
C THR A 138 11.33 13.03 -1.16
N ALA A 139 12.27 12.51 -1.93
CA ALA A 139 13.24 13.27 -2.71
C ALA A 139 13.16 12.78 -4.17
N LEU A 140 13.08 13.73 -5.10
CA LEU A 140 13.03 13.46 -6.53
C LEU A 140 14.26 14.09 -7.18
N THR A 141 14.83 13.41 -8.17
CA THR A 141 15.84 14.00 -9.06
C THR A 141 15.23 14.25 -10.42
N GLU A 142 15.69 15.31 -11.09
CA GLU A 142 15.19 15.67 -12.42
C GLU A 142 15.42 14.53 -13.43
N GLU A 143 16.59 13.90 -13.39
CA GLU A 143 16.96 12.75 -14.23
C GLU A 143 16.00 11.58 -14.04
N HIS A 144 15.67 11.23 -12.78
CA HIS A 144 14.74 10.13 -12.51
C HIS A 144 13.34 10.44 -13.00
N MET A 145 12.85 11.68 -12.81
CA MET A 145 11.53 12.08 -13.32
C MET A 145 11.48 12.10 -14.85
N ALA A 146 12.55 12.53 -15.52
CA ALA A 146 12.67 12.48 -16.98
C ALA A 146 12.67 11.04 -17.50
N GLN A 147 13.25 10.10 -16.74
CA GLN A 147 13.19 8.67 -17.07
C GLN A 147 11.78 8.10 -16.87
N LEU A 148 11.12 8.40 -15.75
CA LEU A 148 9.74 7.98 -15.50
C LEU A 148 8.77 8.49 -16.56
N GLU A 149 8.95 9.73 -17.05
CA GLU A 149 8.15 10.33 -18.13
C GLU A 149 8.27 9.52 -19.44
N LYS A 150 9.45 8.93 -19.72
CA LYS A 150 9.67 8.08 -20.89
C LYS A 150 9.14 6.65 -20.70
N ASP A 151 9.17 6.14 -19.47
CA ASP A 151 8.83 4.74 -19.17
C ASP A 151 7.33 4.50 -18.98
N ILE A 152 6.60 5.48 -18.45
CA ILE A 152 5.17 5.34 -18.16
C ILE A 152 4.30 5.08 -19.41
N PRO A 153 4.56 5.67 -20.60
CA PRO A 153 3.80 5.32 -21.80
C PRO A 153 4.02 3.87 -22.22
N HIS A 154 5.25 3.35 -22.09
CA HIS A 154 5.53 1.93 -22.39
C HIS A 154 4.78 1.00 -21.43
N THR A 155 4.75 1.33 -20.13
CA THR A 155 3.97 0.59 -19.13
C THR A 155 2.47 0.62 -19.46
N SER A 156 1.96 1.79 -19.86
CA SER A 156 0.57 1.98 -20.30
C SER A 156 0.24 1.07 -21.49
N CYS A 157 1.05 1.08 -22.54
CA CYS A 157 0.83 0.23 -23.72
C CYS A 157 0.90 -1.27 -23.37
N LYS A 158 1.78 -1.68 -22.45
CA LYS A 158 1.82 -3.09 -21.98
C LYS A 158 0.51 -3.48 -21.30
N LEU A 159 -0.02 -2.63 -20.43
CA LEU A 159 -1.31 -2.85 -19.79
C LEU A 159 -2.46 -2.85 -20.81
N GLU A 160 -2.39 -2.02 -21.85
CA GLU A 160 -3.44 -1.88 -22.86
C GLU A 160 -3.62 -3.14 -23.69
N ARG A 161 -2.51 -3.85 -23.94
CA ARG A 161 -2.52 -5.17 -24.59
C ARG A 161 -3.19 -6.25 -23.75
N ILE A 162 -3.31 -6.05 -22.43
CA ILE A 162 -3.77 -7.06 -21.48
C ILE A 162 -5.23 -6.80 -21.10
N PHE A 163 -5.53 -5.59 -20.66
CA PHE A 163 -6.85 -5.22 -20.17
C PHE A 163 -7.83 -4.93 -21.31
N PRO A 164 -9.15 -4.96 -21.05
CA PRO A 164 -10.14 -4.70 -22.09
C PRO A 164 -10.32 -3.18 -22.32
N PRO A 165 -10.86 -2.74 -23.47
CA PRO A 165 -10.94 -1.30 -23.82
C PRO A 165 -11.62 -0.42 -22.78
N SER A 166 -12.66 -0.92 -22.12
CA SER A 166 -13.39 -0.18 -21.06
C SER A 166 -12.54 0.13 -19.81
N PHE A 167 -11.41 -0.57 -19.65
CA PHE A 167 -10.46 -0.32 -18.57
C PHE A 167 -9.78 1.03 -18.72
N TRP A 168 -9.57 1.48 -19.97
CA TRP A 168 -8.89 2.71 -20.31
C TRP A 168 -9.86 3.89 -20.26
N ASP A 169 -10.25 4.27 -19.04
CA ASP A 169 -10.96 5.51 -18.82
C ASP A 169 -9.96 6.68 -18.70
N PRO A 170 -10.43 7.95 -18.71
CA PRO A 170 -9.51 9.08 -18.64
C PRO A 170 -8.51 9.00 -17.47
N MET A 171 -8.86 8.34 -16.35
CA MET A 171 -7.98 8.21 -15.19
C MET A 171 -6.77 7.32 -15.46
N GLU A 172 -6.88 6.30 -16.30
CA GLU A 172 -5.76 5.44 -16.69
C GLU A 172 -4.79 6.13 -17.65
N HIS A 173 -5.21 7.19 -18.33
CA HIS A 173 -4.34 7.98 -19.21
C HIS A 173 -3.58 9.08 -18.47
N LEU A 174 -4.10 9.61 -17.37
CA LEU A 174 -3.45 10.68 -16.61
C LEU A 174 -2.04 10.36 -16.06
N PRO A 175 -1.67 9.11 -15.69
CA PRO A 175 -0.33 8.76 -15.22
C PRO A 175 0.80 9.25 -16.13
N ILE A 176 0.58 9.32 -17.44
CA ILE A 176 1.61 9.76 -18.39
C ILE A 176 2.07 11.21 -18.15
N HIS A 177 1.22 12.04 -17.56
CA HIS A 177 1.51 13.44 -17.26
C HIS A 177 2.15 13.63 -15.89
N LEU A 178 2.02 12.66 -14.98
CA LEU A 178 2.37 12.86 -13.57
C LEU A 178 3.88 13.05 -13.35
N ALA A 179 4.72 12.35 -14.12
CA ALA A 179 6.17 12.50 -14.03
C ALA A 179 6.62 13.92 -14.45
N TYR A 180 6.08 14.42 -15.55
CA TYR A 180 6.29 15.79 -16.00
C TYR A 180 5.82 16.82 -14.96
N GLU A 181 4.62 16.64 -14.42
CA GLU A 181 4.10 17.50 -13.36
C GLU A 181 4.98 17.49 -12.11
N ALA A 182 5.49 16.32 -11.70
CA ALA A 182 6.40 16.21 -10.56
C ALA A 182 7.74 16.90 -10.82
N ARG A 183 8.24 16.87 -12.06
CA ARG A 183 9.45 17.61 -12.46
C ARG A 183 9.26 19.12 -12.36
N LEU A 184 8.10 19.66 -12.78
CA LEU A 184 7.82 21.09 -12.71
C LEU A 184 7.47 21.58 -11.30
N ALA A 185 6.60 20.84 -10.62
CA ALA A 185 5.91 21.31 -9.41
C ALA A 185 6.46 20.68 -8.12
N SER A 186 7.65 20.08 -8.19
CA SER A 186 8.33 19.46 -7.03
C SER A 186 7.56 18.21 -6.49
N PRO A 187 8.06 17.55 -5.42
CA PRO A 187 7.50 16.30 -4.92
C PRO A 187 5.99 16.34 -4.63
N VAL A 188 5.31 15.26 -4.97
CA VAL A 188 3.85 15.22 -5.02
C VAL A 188 3.21 15.31 -3.63
N GLN A 189 3.93 14.99 -2.55
CA GLN A 189 3.40 14.98 -1.18
C GLN A 189 2.91 16.36 -0.74
N GLY A 190 3.58 17.44 -1.18
CA GLY A 190 3.17 18.82 -0.88
C GLY A 190 1.90 19.26 -1.62
N ARG A 191 1.55 18.56 -2.71
CA ARG A 191 0.43 18.87 -3.60
C ARG A 191 -0.77 17.94 -3.42
N TRP A 192 -0.65 16.94 -2.56
CA TRP A 192 -1.75 16.03 -2.26
C TRP A 192 -2.84 16.68 -1.43
N MET A 193 -4.06 16.20 -1.62
CA MET A 193 -5.19 16.61 -0.80
C MET A 193 -5.22 15.91 0.58
N PHE A 194 -4.41 14.86 0.82
CA PHE A 194 -4.42 14.12 2.09
C PHE A 194 -4.17 14.99 3.33
N PRO A 195 -3.17 15.89 3.36
CA PRO A 195 -2.95 16.76 4.52
C PRO A 195 -4.15 17.67 4.79
N TYR A 196 -4.73 18.22 3.73
CA TYR A 196 -5.90 19.10 3.80
C TYR A 196 -7.14 18.34 4.27
N GLU A 197 -7.43 17.16 3.72
CA GLU A 197 -8.55 16.30 4.15
C GLU A 197 -8.41 15.88 5.62
N ARG A 198 -7.21 15.53 6.06
CA ARG A 198 -6.93 15.21 7.48
C ARG A 198 -7.16 16.42 8.37
N TYR A 199 -6.78 17.61 7.93
CA TYR A 199 -7.02 18.85 8.67
C TYR A 199 -8.52 19.18 8.74
N LEU A 200 -9.25 19.07 7.63
CA LEU A 200 -10.70 19.26 7.59
C LEU A 200 -11.43 18.28 8.52
N LEU A 201 -10.97 17.02 8.60
CA LEU A 201 -11.50 16.06 9.57
C LEU A 201 -11.25 16.52 11.02
N LYS A 202 -10.07 17.08 11.33
CA LYS A 202 -9.78 17.67 12.65
C LYS A 202 -10.78 18.79 12.97
N LEU A 203 -11.03 19.70 12.03
CA LEU A 203 -12.01 20.78 12.20
C LEU A 203 -13.43 20.26 12.36
N LYS A 204 -13.84 19.28 11.56
CA LYS A 204 -15.15 18.64 11.66
C LYS A 204 -15.41 18.05 13.06
N ASN A 205 -14.38 17.46 13.68
CA ASN A 205 -14.49 16.91 15.03
C ASN A 205 -14.61 17.99 16.14
N LYS A 206 -14.30 19.26 15.83
CA LYS A 206 -14.51 20.40 16.73
C LYS A 206 -15.94 20.92 16.75
N VAL A 207 -16.75 20.56 15.75
CA VAL A 207 -18.15 20.99 15.65
C VAL A 207 -18.99 20.21 16.67
N LYS A 208 -19.37 20.89 17.76
CA LYS A 208 -20.29 20.38 18.79
C LYS A 208 -21.72 20.83 18.54
N ASN A 209 -21.90 22.05 18.04
CA ASN A 209 -23.21 22.59 17.65
C ASN A 209 -23.28 22.75 16.11
N LYS A 210 -24.13 21.96 15.46
CA LYS A 210 -24.30 22.02 13.99
C LYS A 210 -25.05 23.27 13.52
N ASN A 211 -25.80 23.95 14.40
CA ASN A 211 -26.51 25.19 14.05
C ASN A 211 -25.59 26.41 14.02
N LYS A 212 -24.38 26.31 14.59
CA LYS A 212 -23.36 27.36 14.66
C LYS A 212 -21.97 26.76 14.45
N VAL A 213 -21.73 26.24 13.25
CA VAL A 213 -20.51 25.49 12.90
C VAL A 213 -19.25 26.33 13.15
N GLU A 214 -19.19 27.54 12.61
CA GLU A 214 -18.03 28.44 12.72
C GLU A 214 -17.74 28.82 14.18
N GLY A 215 -18.77 29.24 14.92
CA GLY A 215 -18.65 29.57 16.34
C GLY A 215 -18.18 28.37 17.18
N SER A 216 -18.65 27.16 16.87
CA SER A 216 -18.18 25.95 17.54
C SER A 216 -16.71 25.63 17.26
N ILE A 217 -16.25 25.84 16.02
CA ILE A 217 -14.85 25.63 15.64
C ILE A 217 -13.97 26.69 16.31
N CYS A 218 -14.38 27.96 16.26
CA CYS A 218 -13.66 29.08 16.88
C CYS A 218 -13.50 28.87 18.40
N ASN A 219 -14.59 28.55 19.10
CA ASN A 219 -14.54 28.29 20.54
C ASN A 219 -13.60 27.11 20.88
N ALA A 220 -13.71 25.99 20.14
CA ALA A 220 -12.81 24.86 20.34
C ALA A 220 -11.34 25.19 20.04
N TYR A 221 -11.09 26.09 19.08
CA TYR A 221 -9.76 26.59 18.75
C TYR A 221 -9.20 27.48 19.87
N LEU A 222 -10.00 28.42 20.41
CA LEU A 222 -9.62 29.26 21.55
C LEU A 222 -9.26 28.42 22.78
N VAL A 223 -10.06 27.40 23.10
CA VAL A 223 -9.76 26.47 24.20
C VAL A 223 -8.47 25.69 23.95
N GLU A 224 -8.23 25.26 22.71
CA GLU A 224 -7.00 24.57 22.30
C GLU A 224 -5.76 25.45 22.44
N GLU A 225 -5.83 26.72 22.03
CA GLU A 225 -4.74 27.68 22.18
C GLU A 225 -4.49 28.04 23.64
N ALA A 226 -5.53 28.40 24.40
CA ALA A 226 -5.40 28.70 25.83
C ALA A 226 -4.81 27.52 26.61
N SER A 227 -5.27 26.29 26.34
CA SER A 227 -4.70 25.07 26.94
C SER A 227 -3.24 24.85 26.53
N SER A 228 -2.89 25.18 25.28
CA SER A 228 -1.52 25.08 24.77
C SER A 228 -0.59 26.10 25.43
N PHE A 229 -1.06 27.33 25.61
CA PHE A 229 -0.35 28.39 26.31
C PHE A 229 -0.11 28.03 27.79
N CYS A 230 -1.16 27.63 28.51
CA CYS A 230 -1.06 27.17 29.89
C CYS A 230 -0.10 25.98 30.05
N ALA A 231 0.01 25.12 29.04
CA ALA A 231 0.92 23.97 29.07
C ALA A 231 2.40 24.35 29.25
N HIS A 232 2.81 25.56 28.87
CA HIS A 232 4.18 26.03 29.07
C HIS A 232 4.52 26.29 30.55
N TYR A 233 3.52 26.65 31.36
CA TYR A 233 3.70 26.95 32.79
C TYR A 233 3.65 25.70 33.68
N PHE A 234 3.18 24.56 33.15
CA PHE A 234 3.16 23.33 33.92
C PHE A 234 4.53 22.64 33.96
N LYS A 235 4.87 22.09 35.13
CA LYS A 235 6.08 21.27 35.35
C LYS A 235 6.13 20.08 34.37
N SER A 236 7.34 19.63 34.02
CA SER A 236 7.60 18.63 32.98
C SER A 236 6.82 17.32 33.10
N HIS A 237 6.53 16.88 34.34
CA HIS A 237 5.79 15.64 34.61
C HIS A 237 4.28 15.75 34.39
N VAL A 238 3.73 16.96 34.19
CA VAL A 238 2.29 17.16 33.94
C VAL A 238 1.97 16.79 32.50
N SER A 239 1.05 15.85 32.32
CA SER A 239 0.59 15.43 31.01
C SER A 239 -0.28 16.51 30.36
N THR A 240 0.30 17.26 29.44
CA THR A 240 -0.41 18.22 28.58
C THR A 240 -0.63 17.63 27.19
N ARG A 241 -1.43 18.28 26.34
CA ARG A 241 -1.70 17.78 24.98
C ARG A 241 -0.42 17.61 24.14
N HIS A 242 0.53 18.54 24.29
CA HIS A 242 1.82 18.52 23.58
C HIS A 242 2.85 17.58 24.20
N ARG A 243 2.68 17.23 25.49
CA ARG A 243 3.54 16.27 26.22
C ARG A 243 2.94 14.87 26.32
N LYS A 244 1.78 14.62 25.69
CA LYS A 244 1.24 13.26 25.58
C LYS A 244 2.25 12.43 24.81
N VAL A 245 2.73 11.37 25.44
CA VAL A 245 3.55 10.35 24.80
C VAL A 245 2.86 9.95 23.49
N PRO A 246 3.51 10.13 22.32
CA PRO A 246 2.92 9.76 21.05
C PRO A 246 2.44 8.32 21.09
N ARG A 247 1.38 8.02 20.34
CA ARG A 247 0.81 6.66 20.30
C ARG A 247 1.84 5.60 19.87
N ASN A 248 2.83 6.03 19.08
CA ASN A 248 4.06 5.31 18.78
C ASN A 248 5.21 6.13 19.38
N SER A 249 5.60 5.80 20.60
CA SER A 249 6.77 6.40 21.21
C SER A 249 7.84 5.32 21.30
N ASP A 250 8.95 5.60 20.64
CA ASP A 250 10.17 4.78 20.75
C ASP A 250 10.91 5.07 22.07
N ASP A 251 10.41 6.01 22.89
CA ASP A 251 10.80 6.23 24.29
C ASP A 251 10.25 5.10 25.18
N CYS A 252 10.44 3.87 24.74
CA CYS A 252 10.53 2.75 25.62
C CYS A 252 11.85 2.92 26.35
N ARG A 253 11.83 3.49 27.56
CA ARG A 253 12.94 3.46 28.55
C ARG A 253 13.36 2.03 28.97
N VAL A 254 12.96 1.03 28.19
CA VAL A 254 13.13 -0.39 28.37
C VAL A 254 13.67 -0.93 27.05
N GLY A 255 15.00 -0.94 26.90
CA GLY A 255 15.69 -1.85 25.98
C GLY A 255 16.53 -1.20 24.89
N GLY A 256 17.84 -1.22 25.12
CA GLY A 256 18.92 -0.88 24.19
C GLY A 256 20.24 -0.90 24.95
N ASP A 257 20.40 0.07 25.85
CA ASP A 257 21.66 0.28 26.60
C ASP A 257 21.83 -0.64 27.82
N LYS A 258 20.81 -1.42 28.19
CA LYS A 258 20.88 -2.35 29.33
C LYS A 258 21.61 -3.66 29.02
N TYR A 259 21.79 -4.01 27.75
CA TYR A 259 22.39 -5.28 27.32
C TYR A 259 23.32 -5.04 26.10
N PRO A 260 24.63 -4.82 26.31
CA PRO A 260 25.60 -4.52 25.25
C PRO A 260 25.70 -5.61 24.18
N GLU A 261 25.40 -6.85 24.56
CA GLU A 261 25.53 -8.06 23.72
C GLU A 261 24.34 -8.30 22.78
N MET A 262 23.32 -7.43 22.81
CA MET A 262 22.11 -7.62 22.01
C MET A 262 22.37 -7.28 20.54
N LEU A 263 21.99 -8.19 19.62
CA LEU A 263 22.12 -7.96 18.17
C LEU A 263 21.40 -6.68 17.74
N SER A 264 21.99 -5.95 16.80
CA SER A 264 21.48 -4.68 16.22
C SER A 264 20.00 -4.72 15.88
N ILE A 265 19.55 -5.81 15.26
CA ILE A 265 18.16 -6.03 14.85
C ILE A 265 17.16 -6.06 16.02
N PHE A 266 17.62 -6.36 17.23
CA PHE A 266 16.78 -6.40 18.43
C PHE A 266 16.87 -5.11 19.25
N LYS A 267 17.87 -4.25 19.01
CA LYS A 267 18.05 -2.97 19.75
C LYS A 267 16.89 -2.00 19.60
N HIS A 268 16.00 -2.24 18.64
CA HIS A 268 14.83 -1.39 18.40
C HIS A 268 13.75 -1.72 19.44
N ALA A 269 13.53 -0.81 20.36
CA ALA A 269 12.56 -0.99 21.43
C ALA A 269 11.13 -1.03 20.86
N GLY A 270 10.45 -2.16 21.00
CA GLY A 270 9.06 -2.34 20.60
C GLY A 270 8.11 -2.41 21.79
N ARG A 271 7.01 -1.64 21.77
CA ARG A 271 5.95 -1.76 22.78
C ARG A 271 4.89 -2.75 22.33
N SER A 272 4.85 -3.93 22.94
CA SER A 272 3.78 -4.91 22.69
C SER A 272 2.41 -4.35 23.11
N PHE A 273 1.43 -4.35 22.21
CA PHE A 273 0.06 -3.96 22.50
C PHE A 273 -0.82 -5.18 22.82
N GLY A 274 -1.66 -5.07 23.85
CA GLY A 274 -2.61 -6.10 24.25
C GLY A 274 -2.06 -7.13 25.25
N LYS A 275 -2.89 -8.11 25.60
CA LYS A 275 -2.52 -9.18 26.54
C LYS A 275 -1.50 -10.10 25.87
N LYS A 276 -0.33 -10.27 26.50
CA LYS A 276 0.69 -11.23 26.04
C LYS A 276 0.10 -12.64 26.09
N LYS A 277 0.22 -13.39 25.00
CA LYS A 277 -0.12 -14.81 24.94
C LYS A 277 1.16 -15.58 24.61
N PRO A 278 1.58 -16.54 25.45
CA PRO A 278 2.68 -17.42 25.08
C PRO A 278 2.24 -18.26 23.86
N ARG A 279 3.09 -18.32 22.84
CA ARG A 279 2.89 -19.14 21.65
C ARG A 279 4.24 -19.70 21.21
N ARG A 280 4.26 -20.96 20.78
CA ARG A 280 5.43 -21.54 20.10
C ARG A 280 5.37 -21.18 18.62
N LEU A 281 6.52 -20.78 18.06
CA LEU A 281 6.66 -20.60 16.62
C LEU A 281 6.60 -21.98 15.96
N ASP A 282 5.95 -22.07 14.81
CA ASP A 282 6.05 -23.27 13.98
C ASP A 282 7.41 -23.34 13.26
N ASP A 283 7.74 -24.48 12.65
CA ASP A 283 9.02 -24.67 11.96
C ASP A 283 9.23 -23.70 10.78
N LYS A 284 8.16 -23.33 10.07
CA LYS A 284 8.19 -22.36 8.96
C LYS A 284 8.44 -20.94 9.47
N GLU A 285 7.79 -20.55 10.56
CA GLU A 285 7.99 -19.28 11.24
C GLU A 285 9.39 -19.18 11.83
N TYR A 286 9.89 -20.27 12.40
CA TYR A 286 11.26 -20.35 12.90
C TYR A 286 12.27 -20.22 11.76
N HIS A 287 12.02 -20.89 10.63
CA HIS A 287 12.85 -20.78 9.43
C HIS A 287 12.82 -19.37 8.83
N ALA A 288 11.65 -18.73 8.79
CA ALA A 288 11.49 -17.36 8.32
C ALA A 288 12.21 -16.36 9.24
N ALA A 289 12.05 -16.50 10.56
CA ALA A 289 12.73 -15.66 11.55
C ALA A 289 14.25 -15.82 11.44
N ARG A 290 14.76 -17.06 11.35
CA ARG A 290 16.19 -17.32 11.14
C ARG A 290 16.71 -16.68 9.86
N THR A 291 15.99 -16.84 8.75
CA THR A 291 16.35 -16.24 7.46
C THR A 291 16.38 -14.71 7.55
N TYR A 292 15.42 -14.11 8.24
CA TYR A 292 15.38 -12.68 8.48
C TYR A 292 16.61 -12.20 9.26
N VAL A 293 16.98 -12.88 10.36
CA VAL A 293 18.18 -12.55 11.14
C VAL A 293 19.43 -12.66 10.26
N LEU A 294 19.58 -13.73 9.48
CA LEU A 294 20.74 -13.93 8.61
C LEU A 294 20.87 -12.83 7.54
N LEU A 295 19.76 -12.37 6.96
CA LEU A 295 19.79 -11.38 5.89
C LEU A 295 19.93 -9.94 6.39
N ASN A 296 19.48 -9.64 7.61
CA ASN A 296 19.34 -8.26 8.10
C ASN A 296 20.24 -7.93 9.31
N CYS A 297 20.96 -8.89 9.89
CA CYS A 297 21.85 -8.65 11.04
C CYS A 297 23.30 -8.48 10.57
N ASP A 298 23.85 -7.28 10.75
CA ASP A 298 25.21 -6.95 10.34
C ASP A 298 26.27 -7.81 11.06
N GLU A 299 26.04 -8.10 12.34
CA GLU A 299 26.91 -8.92 13.18
C GLU A 299 27.01 -10.38 12.71
N VAL A 300 26.03 -10.86 11.95
CA VAL A 300 26.00 -12.25 11.46
C VAL A 300 26.62 -12.39 10.07
N LYS A 301 26.79 -11.28 9.33
CA LYS A 301 27.39 -11.28 7.98
C LYS A 301 28.76 -11.96 7.89
N PRO A 302 29.71 -11.81 8.84
CA PRO A 302 31.01 -12.49 8.77
C PRO A 302 30.88 -14.02 8.75
N TYR A 303 29.98 -14.58 9.56
CA TYR A 303 29.75 -16.02 9.65
C TYR A 303 29.11 -16.57 8.37
N ILE A 304 28.20 -15.81 7.76
CA ILE A 304 27.59 -16.17 6.47
C ILE A 304 28.66 -16.20 5.37
N ARG A 305 29.52 -15.17 5.30
CA ARG A 305 30.64 -15.12 4.34
C ARG A 305 31.57 -16.32 4.52
N HIS A 306 31.92 -16.66 5.75
CA HIS A 306 32.75 -17.82 6.06
C HIS A 306 32.10 -19.14 5.60
N MET A 307 30.81 -19.35 5.85
CA MET A 307 30.10 -20.56 5.39
C MET A 307 29.96 -20.64 3.86
N ILE A 308 29.72 -19.52 3.18
CA ILE A 308 29.66 -19.49 1.71
C ILE A 308 31.03 -19.81 1.12
N LEU A 309 32.10 -19.24 1.66
CA LEU A 309 33.49 -19.52 1.25
C LEU A 309 33.86 -20.99 1.46
N HIS A 310 33.53 -21.58 2.62
CA HIS A 310 33.79 -23.00 2.87
C HIS A 310 32.99 -23.94 1.97
N ARG A 311 31.73 -23.62 1.65
CA ARG A 311 30.94 -24.41 0.69
C ARG A 311 31.47 -24.27 -0.74
N ALA A 312 31.90 -23.08 -1.15
CA ALA A 312 32.49 -22.87 -2.47
C ALA A 312 33.82 -23.62 -2.63
N LEU A 313 34.59 -23.79 -1.55
CA LEU A 313 35.81 -24.60 -1.53
C LEU A 313 35.51 -26.11 -1.51
N ALA A 314 34.48 -26.57 -0.79
CA ALA A 314 34.08 -27.98 -0.73
C ALA A 314 33.41 -28.50 -2.01
N ILE A 315 32.89 -27.63 -2.89
CA ILE A 315 32.35 -28.02 -4.20
C ILE A 315 33.46 -28.09 -5.27
N LYS A 316 34.65 -27.56 -4.96
CA LYS A 316 35.84 -27.60 -5.84
C LYS A 316 36.83 -28.73 -5.51
N SER A 317 36.51 -29.58 -4.52
CA SER A 317 37.26 -30.79 -4.15
C SER A 317 36.47 -32.04 -4.51
#